data_AF-A0A4Q3TV60-F1
#
_entry.id   AF-A0A4Q3TV60-F1
#
_cell.length_a   1.000
_cell.length_b   1.000
_cell.length_c   1.000
_cell.angle_alpha   90.00
_cell.angle_beta   90.00
_cell.angle_gamma   90.00
#
_symmetry.space_group_name_H-M   'P 1'
#
loop_
_entity.id
_entity.type
_entity.pdbx_description
1 polymer ?
#
loop_
_entity_poly.entity_id
_entity_poly.type
_entity_poly.pdbx_seq_one_letter_code
_entity_poly.pdbx_strand_id
1 'polypeptide(L)'
;MLWLFLPLLIALSALAFVGGRRLATQRAKAAGVKAHSRPGQHGVYAMIWVGLPALVILILAGVFSGPIAYQSLAAGASPAVNELETFRREAFFDDARRVGQGQVPQQIWLAPLAEELVVEGRRAATVHNTLTAGAGVAALIAVILGAIIAALQIKPSLRARNRVEGWIGGVLFACSAVAILTTAGIVFSLVFDSLRFFQSVPITEFLFGIKWSPQIAIRADQVGSSGAFGAVPLFAGTFLIMFIAMCVAAPVGLFSAIYLSEYASRTSR
;
A
#
# COMPACT_ATOMS: atom_id res chain seq x y z
N MET A 1 4.95 -3.67 14.72
CA MET A 1 6.33 -4.11 15.03
C MET A 1 7.23 -4.18 13.78
N LEU A 2 6.79 -4.74 12.64
CA LEU A 2 7.61 -4.83 11.42
C LEU A 2 8.23 -3.50 10.93
N TRP A 3 7.54 -2.37 11.12
CA TRP A 3 8.02 -1.03 10.78
C TRP A 3 9.36 -0.67 11.44
N LEU A 4 9.70 -1.27 12.59
CA LEU A 4 10.98 -1.05 13.28
C LEU A 4 12.17 -1.61 12.51
N PHE A 5 11.98 -2.60 11.64
CA PHE A 5 13.06 -3.17 10.82
C PHE A 5 13.44 -2.28 9.64
N LEU A 6 12.55 -1.38 9.19
CA LEU A 6 12.81 -0.49 8.07
C LEU A 6 13.97 0.50 8.30
N PRO A 7 14.05 1.27 9.41
CA PRO A 7 15.17 2.16 9.65
C PRO A 7 16.50 1.39 9.78
N LEU A 8 16.49 0.21 10.40
CA LEU A 8 17.66 -0.66 10.47
C LEU A 8 18.09 -1.12 9.07
N LEU A 9 17.16 -1.55 8.23
CA LEU A 9 17.44 -1.97 6.86
C LEU A 9 18.00 -0.82 6.01
N ILE A 10 17.48 0.40 6.16
CA ILE A 10 18.00 1.60 5.51
C ILE A 10 19.46 1.85 5.95
N ALA A 11 19.74 1.80 7.25
CA ALA A 11 21.09 1.98 7.78
C ALA A 11 22.06 0.92 7.24
N LEU A 12 21.66 -0.36 7.24
CA LEU A 12 22.48 -1.47 6.71
C LEU A 12 22.71 -1.34 5.21
N SER A 13 21.72 -0.90 4.45
CA SER A 13 21.83 -0.63 3.01
C SER A 13 22.79 0.53 2.71
N ALA A 14 22.75 1.59 3.53
CA ALA A 14 23.69 2.71 3.43
C ALA A 14 25.13 2.29 3.77
N LEU A 15 25.31 1.44 4.79
CA LEU A 15 26.61 0.85 5.12
C LEU A 15 27.12 -0.05 3.97
N ALA A 16 26.25 -0.84 3.35
CA ALA A 16 26.59 -1.65 2.19
C ALA A 16 27.02 -0.79 0.99
N PHE A 17 26.37 0.37 0.77
CA PHE A 17 26.76 1.33 -0.26
C PHE A 17 28.19 1.85 -0.04
N VAL A 18 28.50 2.30 1.18
CA VAL A 18 29.84 2.80 1.53
C VAL A 18 30.88 1.69 1.45
N GLY A 19 30.54 0.48 1.94
CA GLY A 19 31.38 -0.71 1.88
C GLY A 19 31.70 -1.14 0.46
N GLY A 20 30.69 -1.23 -0.41
CA GLY A 20 30.85 -1.59 -1.82
C GLY A 20 31.73 -0.57 -2.59
N ARG A 21 31.57 0.72 -2.30
CA ARG A 21 32.42 1.79 -2.86
C ARG A 21 33.87 1.63 -2.43
N ARG A 22 34.12 1.41 -1.14
CA ARG A 22 35.48 1.23 -0.58
C ARG A 22 36.14 -0.04 -1.14
N LEU A 23 35.42 -1.16 -1.14
CA LEU A 23 35.92 -2.45 -1.64
C LEU A 23 36.35 -2.36 -3.11
N ALA A 24 35.54 -1.71 -3.96
CA ALA A 24 35.87 -1.52 -5.36
C ALA A 24 37.16 -0.70 -5.55
N THR A 25 37.35 0.38 -4.78
CA THR A 25 38.57 1.21 -4.86
C THR A 25 39.81 0.47 -4.38
N GLN A 26 39.71 -0.27 -3.27
CA GLN A 26 40.82 -1.03 -2.70
C GLN A 26 41.27 -2.15 -3.63
N ARG A 27 40.32 -2.93 -4.18
CA ARG A 27 40.63 -4.03 -5.11
C ARG A 27 41.20 -3.54 -6.44
N ALA A 28 40.71 -2.40 -6.94
CA ALA A 28 41.29 -1.77 -8.14
C ALA A 28 42.73 -1.32 -7.90
N LYS A 29 42.99 -0.67 -6.75
CA LYS A 29 44.36 -0.26 -6.36
C LYS A 29 45.29 -1.45 -6.19
N ALA A 30 44.84 -2.51 -5.52
CA ALA A 30 45.63 -3.73 -5.29
C ALA A 30 45.96 -4.47 -6.59
N ALA A 31 45.03 -4.47 -7.57
CA ALA A 31 45.27 -5.07 -8.88
C ALA A 31 46.11 -4.19 -9.81
N GLY A 32 46.36 -2.92 -9.47
CA GLY A 32 47.00 -1.96 -10.37
C GLY A 32 46.17 -1.61 -11.62
N VAL A 33 44.88 -1.97 -11.65
CA VAL A 33 44.00 -1.77 -12.81
C VAL A 33 42.88 -0.80 -12.46
N LYS A 34 42.54 0.09 -13.40
CA LYS A 34 41.37 0.97 -13.26
C LYS A 34 40.08 0.15 -13.33
N ALA A 35 39.19 0.30 -12.34
CA ALA A 35 37.88 -0.35 -12.36
C ALA A 35 37.05 0.10 -13.56
N HIS A 36 36.32 -0.83 -14.19
CA HIS A 36 35.50 -0.55 -15.35
C HIS A 36 34.36 0.43 -15.05
N SER A 37 33.70 0.27 -13.90
CA SER A 37 32.60 1.15 -13.47
C SER A 37 33.04 2.08 -12.33
N ARG A 38 32.42 3.26 -12.23
CA ARG A 38 32.70 4.21 -11.14
C ARG A 38 32.47 3.55 -9.76
N PRO A 39 33.25 3.88 -8.72
CA PRO A 39 33.08 3.30 -7.39
C PRO A 39 31.67 3.45 -6.81
N GLY A 40 30.97 4.54 -7.12
CA GLY A 40 29.57 4.75 -6.70
C GLY A 40 28.61 3.68 -7.25
N GLN A 41 28.82 3.18 -8.47
CA GLN A 41 27.97 2.14 -9.07
C GLN A 41 28.13 0.79 -8.36
N HIS A 42 29.33 0.48 -7.88
CA HIS A 42 29.55 -0.72 -7.05
C HIS A 42 28.91 -0.57 -5.66
N GLY A 43 28.85 0.65 -5.13
CA GLY A 43 28.08 0.97 -3.92
C GLY A 43 26.59 0.71 -4.12
N VAL A 44 25.98 1.26 -5.18
CA VAL A 44 24.55 1.02 -5.47
C VAL A 44 24.27 -0.46 -5.70
N TYR A 45 25.17 -1.17 -6.38
CA TYR A 45 25.07 -2.61 -6.56
C TYR A 45 25.01 -3.39 -5.23
N ALA A 46 25.92 -3.07 -4.29
CA ALA A 46 25.92 -3.67 -2.96
C ALA A 46 24.66 -3.31 -2.17
N MET A 47 24.22 -2.06 -2.26
CA MET A 47 22.98 -1.58 -1.63
C MET A 47 21.76 -2.36 -2.11
N ILE A 48 21.64 -2.62 -3.42
CA ILE A 48 20.51 -3.40 -3.98
C ILE A 48 20.53 -4.83 -3.43
N TRP A 49 21.67 -5.51 -3.44
CA TRP A 49 21.76 -6.89 -2.95
C TRP A 49 21.50 -7.04 -1.46
N VAL A 50 21.83 -6.04 -0.65
CA VAL A 50 21.54 -6.04 0.79
C VAL A 50 20.11 -5.61 1.09
N GLY A 51 19.65 -4.55 0.44
CA GLY A 51 18.36 -3.93 0.72
C GLY A 51 17.18 -4.69 0.12
N LEU A 52 17.24 -5.03 -1.18
CA LEU A 52 16.10 -5.53 -1.93
C LEU A 52 15.59 -6.90 -1.44
N PRO A 53 16.43 -7.94 -1.26
CA PRO A 53 15.95 -9.24 -0.80
C PRO A 53 15.35 -9.18 0.60
N ALA A 54 15.97 -8.44 1.51
CA ALA A 54 15.47 -8.25 2.87
C ALA A 54 14.15 -7.46 2.88
N LEU A 55 14.02 -6.42 2.03
CA LEU A 55 12.78 -5.68 1.87
C LEU A 55 11.65 -6.59 1.36
N VAL A 56 11.92 -7.44 0.36
CA VAL A 56 10.95 -8.42 -0.16
C VAL A 56 10.48 -9.36 0.95
N ILE A 57 11.39 -9.89 1.78
CA ILE A 57 11.02 -10.74 2.93
C ILE A 57 10.12 -9.99 3.91
N LEU A 58 10.43 -8.74 4.25
CA LEU A 58 9.62 -7.95 5.17
C LEU A 58 8.23 -7.64 4.59
N ILE A 59 8.13 -7.37 3.29
CA ILE A 59 6.84 -7.18 2.59
C ILE A 59 6.03 -8.47 2.63
N LEU A 60 6.63 -9.61 2.25
CA LEU A 60 5.97 -10.91 2.29
C LEU A 60 5.51 -11.25 3.71
N ALA A 61 6.34 -11.02 4.73
CA ALA A 61 5.95 -11.19 6.12
C ALA A 61 4.78 -10.29 6.52
N GLY A 62 4.77 -9.02 6.07
CA GLY A 62 3.66 -8.10 6.31
C GLY A 62 2.34 -8.58 5.70
N VAL A 63 2.38 -9.12 4.48
CA VAL A 63 1.21 -9.62 3.75
C VAL A 63 0.71 -10.96 4.29
N PHE A 64 1.61 -11.90 4.56
CA PHE A 64 1.24 -13.28 4.89
C PHE A 64 1.13 -13.56 6.39
N SER A 65 1.67 -12.72 7.27
CA SER A 65 1.60 -12.95 8.73
C SER A 65 0.16 -12.99 9.26
N GLY A 66 -0.75 -12.18 8.72
CA GLY A 66 -2.17 -12.17 9.12
C GLY A 66 -2.87 -13.50 8.83
N PRO A 67 -2.90 -13.96 7.57
CA PRO A 67 -3.46 -15.26 7.19
C PRO A 67 -2.81 -16.45 7.92
N ILE A 68 -1.48 -16.47 8.04
CA ILE A 68 -0.76 -17.55 8.73
C ILE A 68 -1.11 -17.56 10.23
N ALA A 69 -1.18 -16.39 10.87
CA ALA A 69 -1.58 -16.29 12.26
C ALA A 69 -3.02 -16.78 12.47
N TYR A 70 -3.94 -16.40 11.57
CA TYR A 70 -5.32 -16.88 11.62
C TYR A 70 -5.39 -18.41 11.51
N GLN A 71 -4.74 -18.99 10.50
CA GLN A 71 -4.73 -20.45 10.32
C GLN A 71 -4.12 -21.18 11.52
N SER A 72 -3.05 -20.62 12.09
CA SER A 72 -2.39 -21.17 13.29
C SER A 72 -3.27 -21.10 14.54
N LEU A 73 -4.10 -20.07 14.67
CA LEU A 73 -5.06 -19.91 15.78
C LEU A 73 -6.28 -20.81 15.58
N ALA A 74 -6.86 -20.82 14.38
CA ALA A 74 -8.00 -21.66 14.04
C ALA A 74 -7.72 -23.16 14.21
N ALA A 75 -6.52 -23.63 13.87
CA ALA A 75 -6.16 -25.06 13.98
C ALA A 75 -6.17 -25.63 15.40
N GLY A 76 -6.13 -24.78 16.42
CA GLY A 76 -6.13 -25.19 17.83
C GLY A 76 -7.17 -24.47 18.66
N ALA A 77 -8.18 -23.86 18.04
CA ALA A 77 -9.25 -23.16 18.76
C ALA A 77 -10.15 -24.15 19.52
N SER A 78 -10.79 -23.64 20.57
CA SER A 78 -11.81 -24.37 21.33
C SER A 78 -12.99 -24.76 20.42
N PRO A 79 -13.78 -25.79 20.80
CA PRO A 79 -15.05 -26.09 20.13
C PRO A 79 -15.99 -24.88 20.11
N ALA A 80 -16.06 -24.10 21.20
CA ALA A 80 -16.92 -22.92 21.31
C ALA A 80 -16.60 -21.83 20.26
N VAL A 81 -15.31 -21.62 19.96
CA VAL A 81 -14.88 -20.69 18.90
C VAL A 81 -15.08 -21.29 17.51
N ASN A 82 -14.90 -22.60 17.37
CA ASN A 82 -15.07 -23.31 16.09
C ASN A 82 -16.54 -23.48 15.67
N GLU A 83 -17.50 -23.33 16.57
CA GLU A 83 -18.92 -23.31 16.27
C GLU A 83 -19.43 -21.93 15.81
N LEU A 84 -18.65 -20.87 16.01
CA LEU A 84 -19.00 -19.52 15.55
C LEU A 84 -19.10 -19.46 14.02
N GLU A 85 -20.06 -18.68 13.52
CA GLU A 85 -20.12 -18.29 12.12
C GLU A 85 -18.81 -17.63 11.66
N THR A 86 -18.42 -17.82 10.39
CA THR A 86 -17.11 -17.40 9.85
C THR A 86 -16.76 -15.96 10.19
N PHE A 87 -17.70 -15.02 9.99
CA PHE A 87 -17.48 -13.60 10.28
C PHE A 87 -17.26 -13.34 11.78
N ARG A 88 -18.04 -13.96 12.66
CA ARG A 88 -17.86 -13.81 14.12
C ARG A 88 -16.56 -14.44 14.59
N ARG A 89 -16.14 -15.55 13.96
CA ARG A 89 -14.86 -16.21 14.26
C ARG A 89 -13.66 -15.36 13.86
N GLU A 90 -13.70 -14.74 12.69
CA GLU A 90 -12.67 -13.78 12.24
C GLU A 90 -12.57 -12.59 13.20
N ALA A 91 -13.72 -12.02 13.59
CA ALA A 91 -13.75 -10.95 14.57
C ALA A 91 -13.20 -11.37 15.94
N PHE A 92 -13.51 -12.59 16.39
CA PHE A 92 -12.99 -13.14 17.64
C PHE A 92 -11.46 -13.24 17.63
N PHE A 93 -10.87 -13.79 16.56
CA PHE A 93 -9.41 -13.88 16.46
C PHE A 93 -8.73 -12.52 16.29
N ASP A 94 -9.42 -11.54 15.69
CA ASP A 94 -8.91 -10.18 15.65
C ASP A 94 -8.86 -9.56 17.04
N ASP A 95 -9.94 -9.69 17.82
CA ASP A 95 -9.97 -9.26 19.20
C ASP A 95 -8.99 -10.02 20.08
N ALA A 96 -8.79 -11.31 19.86
CA ALA A 96 -7.76 -12.09 20.55
C ALA A 96 -6.36 -11.52 20.27
N ARG A 97 -6.03 -11.19 19.02
CA ARG A 97 -4.75 -10.53 18.69
C ARG A 97 -4.60 -9.19 19.41
N ARG A 98 -5.66 -8.39 19.48
CA ARG A 98 -5.66 -7.09 20.16
C ARG A 98 -5.45 -7.24 21.66
N VAL A 99 -6.19 -8.13 22.31
CA VAL A 99 -6.03 -8.47 23.74
C VAL A 99 -4.62 -8.99 24.02
N GLY A 100 -4.09 -9.85 23.15
CA GLY A 100 -2.71 -10.34 23.23
C GLY A 100 -1.64 -9.24 23.16
N GLN A 101 -1.93 -8.13 22.48
CA GLN A 101 -1.07 -6.95 22.40
C GLN A 101 -1.34 -5.94 23.54
N GLY A 102 -2.17 -6.29 24.53
CA GLY A 102 -2.54 -5.40 25.62
C GLY A 102 -3.57 -4.32 25.23
N GLN A 103 -4.27 -4.50 24.11
CA GLN A 103 -5.35 -3.61 23.67
C GLN A 103 -6.72 -4.13 24.11
N VAL A 104 -7.71 -3.23 24.16
CA VAL A 104 -9.10 -3.57 24.51
C VAL A 104 -9.82 -4.16 23.28
N PRO A 105 -10.62 -5.24 23.41
CA PRO A 105 -11.39 -5.80 22.29
C PRO A 105 -12.40 -4.79 21.70
N GLN A 106 -12.73 -4.92 20.42
CA GLN A 106 -13.71 -4.10 19.71
C GLN A 106 -15.12 -4.59 20.04
N GLN A 107 -15.30 -5.91 20.12
CA GLN A 107 -16.59 -6.52 20.38
C GLN A 107 -16.72 -6.93 21.85
N ILE A 108 -17.97 -6.97 22.31
CA ILE A 108 -18.31 -7.48 23.63
C ILE A 108 -18.57 -8.98 23.48
N TRP A 109 -17.72 -9.78 24.12
CA TRP A 109 -17.85 -11.23 24.18
C TRP A 109 -18.46 -11.61 25.54
N LEU A 110 -19.48 -12.47 25.53
CA LEU A 110 -20.10 -13.01 26.74
C LEU A 110 -19.43 -14.34 27.12
N ALA A 111 -19.55 -14.76 28.38
CA ALA A 111 -19.09 -16.09 28.80
C ALA A 111 -19.82 -17.19 28.00
N PRO A 112 -19.12 -18.26 27.56
CA PRO A 112 -17.73 -18.62 27.87
C PRO A 112 -16.66 -17.95 27.00
N LEU A 113 -17.03 -17.34 25.87
CA LEU A 113 -16.07 -16.75 24.91
C LEU A 113 -15.23 -15.61 25.49
N ALA A 114 -15.77 -14.86 26.45
CA ALA A 114 -15.02 -13.81 27.15
C ALA A 114 -13.78 -14.33 27.88
N GLU A 115 -13.89 -15.52 28.49
CA GLU A 115 -12.79 -16.16 29.22
C GLU A 115 -11.77 -16.76 28.24
N GLU A 116 -12.27 -17.39 27.19
CA GLU A 116 -11.44 -17.95 26.12
C GLU A 116 -10.65 -16.86 25.37
N LEU A 117 -11.21 -15.65 25.23
CA LEU A 117 -10.55 -14.53 24.56
C LEU A 117 -9.20 -14.16 25.20
N VAL A 118 -9.09 -14.26 26.53
CA VAL A 118 -7.84 -13.97 27.25
C VAL A 118 -6.79 -15.05 26.98
N VAL A 119 -7.23 -16.32 26.95
CA VAL A 119 -6.35 -17.47 26.66
C VAL A 119 -5.86 -17.42 25.22
N GLU A 120 -6.79 -17.29 24.28
CA GLU A 120 -6.48 -17.13 22.86
C GLU A 120 -5.69 -15.85 22.60
N GLY A 121 -5.88 -14.80 23.40
CA GLY A 121 -5.07 -13.59 23.32
C GLY A 121 -3.59 -13.83 23.62
N ARG A 122 -3.26 -14.61 24.65
CA ARG A 122 -1.85 -14.98 24.94
C ARG A 122 -1.23 -15.81 23.81
N ARG A 123 -2.00 -16.73 23.24
CA ARG A 123 -1.57 -17.54 22.10
C ARG A 123 -1.38 -16.67 20.85
N ALA A 124 -2.31 -15.76 20.58
CA ALA A 124 -2.22 -14.79 19.50
C ALA A 124 -1.00 -13.88 19.64
N ALA A 125 -0.68 -13.44 20.85
CA ALA A 125 0.54 -12.69 21.14
C ALA A 125 1.80 -13.51 20.81
N THR A 126 1.81 -14.79 21.21
CA THR A 126 2.93 -15.69 20.97
C THR A 126 3.13 -15.91 19.47
N VAL A 127 2.07 -16.23 18.73
CA VAL A 127 2.10 -16.40 17.27
C VAL A 127 2.54 -15.12 16.56
N HIS A 128 2.03 -13.97 17.00
CA HIS A 128 2.44 -12.68 16.44
C HIS A 128 3.93 -12.40 16.66
N ASN A 129 4.43 -12.66 17.86
CA ASN A 129 5.82 -12.44 18.22
C ASN A 129 6.75 -13.41 17.48
N THR A 130 6.39 -14.69 17.35
CA THR A 130 7.19 -15.67 16.61
C THR A 130 7.25 -15.35 15.13
N LEU A 131 6.13 -14.98 14.50
CA LEU A 131 6.10 -14.57 13.09
C LEU A 131 6.91 -13.29 12.86
N THR A 132 6.79 -12.31 13.75
CA THR A 132 7.55 -11.05 13.63
C THR A 132 9.04 -11.25 13.85
N ALA A 133 9.44 -12.04 14.86
CA ALA A 133 10.83 -12.38 15.11
C ALA A 133 11.42 -13.21 13.96
N GLY A 134 10.67 -14.21 13.47
CA GLY A 134 11.05 -15.01 12.31
C GLY A 134 11.28 -14.16 11.06
N ALA A 135 10.40 -13.19 10.79
CA ALA A 135 10.58 -12.24 9.69
C ALA A 135 11.85 -11.39 9.86
N GLY A 136 12.12 -10.89 11.07
CA GLY A 136 13.33 -10.13 11.38
C GLY A 136 14.61 -10.96 11.18
N VAL A 137 14.63 -12.20 11.65
CA VAL A 137 15.76 -13.14 11.46
C VAL A 137 15.96 -13.46 9.99
N ALA A 138 14.89 -13.77 9.26
CA ALA A 138 14.96 -14.04 7.82
C ALA A 138 15.48 -12.83 7.03
N ALA A 139 15.03 -11.61 7.37
CA ALA A 139 15.53 -10.38 6.78
C ALA A 139 17.02 -10.16 7.09
N LEU A 140 17.46 -10.42 8.32
CA LEU A 140 18.88 -10.31 8.70
C LEU A 140 19.76 -11.32 7.95
N ILE A 141 19.30 -12.56 7.80
CA ILE A 141 19.99 -13.58 7.00
C ILE A 141 20.12 -13.10 5.55
N ALA A 142 19.05 -12.54 4.97
CA ALA A 142 19.08 -12.01 3.61
C ALA A 142 20.04 -10.82 3.46
N VAL A 143 20.11 -9.92 4.45
CA VAL A 143 21.12 -8.85 4.50
C VAL A 143 22.54 -9.43 4.46
N ILE A 144 22.83 -10.41 5.32
CA ILE A 144 24.16 -11.02 5.44
C ILE A 144 24.54 -11.72 4.13
N LEU A 145 23.64 -12.55 3.59
CA LEU A 145 23.85 -13.23 2.30
C LEU A 145 24.03 -12.23 1.16
N GLY A 146 23.21 -11.19 1.11
CA GLY A 146 23.32 -10.10 0.13
C GLY A 146 24.67 -9.39 0.20
N ALA A 147 25.14 -9.11 1.42
CA ALA A 147 26.44 -8.47 1.64
C ALA A 147 27.60 -9.37 1.22
N ILE A 148 27.54 -10.67 1.54
CA ILE A 148 28.54 -11.67 1.12
C ILE A 148 28.55 -11.78 -0.40
N ILE A 149 27.40 -11.96 -1.04
CA ILE A 149 27.26 -12.08 -2.50
C ILE A 149 27.82 -10.82 -3.18
N ALA A 150 27.45 -9.63 -2.72
CA ALA A 150 27.98 -8.38 -3.24
C ALA A 150 29.50 -8.30 -3.08
N ALA A 151 30.03 -8.62 -1.91
CA ALA A 151 31.47 -8.60 -1.64
C ALA A 151 32.25 -9.61 -2.50
N LEU A 152 31.69 -10.78 -2.80
CA LEU A 152 32.30 -11.79 -3.66
C LEU A 152 32.29 -11.38 -5.14
N GLN A 153 31.24 -10.68 -5.59
CA GLN A 153 31.07 -10.28 -6.99
C GLN A 153 31.76 -8.96 -7.36
N ILE A 154 32.01 -8.06 -6.41
CA ILE A 154 32.69 -6.78 -6.66
C ILE A 154 34.16 -7.03 -7.03
N LYS A 155 34.43 -7.13 -8.33
CA LYS A 155 35.77 -7.23 -8.91
C LYS A 155 36.01 -6.01 -9.81
N PRO A 156 37.27 -5.59 -10.05
CA PRO A 156 37.54 -4.43 -10.92
C PRO A 156 36.96 -4.54 -12.34
N SER A 157 36.77 -5.77 -12.84
CA SER A 157 36.17 -6.07 -14.15
C SER A 157 34.65 -6.03 -14.18
N LEU A 158 33.97 -5.90 -13.02
CA LEU A 158 32.52 -5.92 -12.95
C LEU A 158 31.90 -4.70 -13.65
N ARG A 159 30.99 -4.95 -14.58
CA ARG A 159 30.14 -3.93 -15.22
C ARG A 159 28.95 -3.57 -14.31
N ALA A 160 29.25 -3.04 -13.12
CA ALA A 160 28.25 -2.72 -12.09
C ALA A 160 27.13 -1.79 -12.60
N ARG A 161 27.46 -0.83 -13.48
CA ARG A 161 26.48 0.09 -14.07
C ARG A 161 25.36 -0.65 -14.80
N ASN A 162 25.69 -1.53 -15.74
CA ASN A 162 24.69 -2.26 -16.55
C ASN A 162 23.80 -3.13 -15.67
N ARG A 163 24.35 -3.72 -14.60
CA ARG A 163 23.56 -4.53 -13.64
C ARG A 163 22.57 -3.67 -12.85
N VAL A 164 23.02 -2.52 -12.35
CA VAL A 164 22.17 -1.56 -11.62
C VAL A 164 21.08 -0.99 -12.53
N GLU A 165 21.43 -0.58 -13.75
CA GLU A 165 20.47 -0.09 -14.75
C GLU A 165 19.43 -1.17 -15.10
N GLY A 166 19.85 -2.44 -15.23
CA GLY A 166 18.94 -3.57 -15.44
C GLY A 166 17.95 -3.77 -14.28
N TRP A 167 18.41 -3.66 -13.03
CA TRP A 167 17.53 -3.71 -11.85
C TRP A 167 16.52 -2.56 -11.83
N ILE A 168 16.98 -1.33 -12.03
CA ILE A 168 16.11 -0.14 -12.06
C ILE A 168 15.09 -0.26 -13.20
N GLY A 169 15.54 -0.65 -14.40
CA GLY A 169 14.67 -0.87 -15.55
C GLY A 169 13.62 -1.94 -15.29
N GLY A 170 13.99 -3.05 -14.64
CA GLY A 170 13.04 -4.10 -14.25
C GLY A 170 11.97 -3.62 -13.26
N VAL A 171 12.37 -2.84 -12.25
CA VAL A 171 11.42 -2.25 -11.27
C VAL A 171 10.47 -1.24 -11.94
N LEU A 172 11.00 -0.36 -12.80
CA LEU A 172 10.19 0.60 -13.55
C LEU A 172 9.22 -0.12 -14.50
N PHE A 173 9.67 -1.17 -15.18
CA PHE A 173 8.82 -1.99 -16.04
C PHE A 173 7.69 -2.63 -15.23
N ALA A 174 7.99 -3.28 -14.11
CA ALA A 174 6.99 -3.89 -13.24
C ALA A 174 5.97 -2.85 -12.71
N CYS A 175 6.45 -1.69 -12.27
CA CYS A 175 5.58 -0.59 -11.83
C CYS A 175 4.65 -0.10 -12.94
N SER A 176 5.18 0.12 -14.15
CA SER A 176 4.37 0.53 -15.31
C SER A 176 3.36 -0.54 -15.72
N ALA A 177 3.73 -1.82 -15.67
CA ALA A 177 2.82 -2.93 -15.98
C ALA A 177 1.66 -2.99 -14.98
N VAL A 178 1.94 -2.86 -13.67
CA VAL A 178 0.89 -2.80 -12.64
C VAL A 178 -0.03 -1.60 -12.84
N ALA A 179 0.50 -0.43 -13.19
CA ALA A 179 -0.30 0.76 -13.45
C ALA A 179 -1.23 0.58 -14.67
N ILE A 180 -0.72 0.01 -15.76
CA ILE A 180 -1.51 -0.28 -16.97
C ILE A 180 -2.59 -1.33 -16.66
N LEU A 181 -2.23 -2.43 -15.99
CA LEU A 181 -3.18 -3.49 -15.62
C LEU A 181 -4.27 -2.97 -14.68
N THR A 182 -3.91 -2.13 -13.71
CA THR A 182 -4.89 -1.49 -12.81
C THR A 182 -5.83 -0.57 -13.59
N THR A 183 -5.29 0.24 -14.50
CA THR A 183 -6.09 1.14 -15.34
C THR A 183 -7.06 0.35 -16.22
N ALA A 184 -6.56 -0.70 -16.88
CA ALA A 184 -7.39 -1.60 -17.67
C ALA A 184 -8.46 -2.28 -16.80
N GLY A 185 -8.09 -2.75 -15.61
CA GLY A 185 -9.02 -3.35 -14.65
C GLY A 185 -10.14 -2.40 -14.24
N ILE A 186 -9.82 -1.14 -13.93
CA ILE A 186 -10.81 -0.09 -13.62
C ILE A 186 -11.73 0.13 -14.83
N VAL A 187 -11.16 0.31 -16.03
CA VAL A 187 -11.95 0.52 -17.25
C VAL A 187 -12.89 -0.66 -17.51
N PHE A 188 -12.39 -1.90 -17.46
CA PHE A 188 -13.22 -3.08 -17.66
C PHE A 188 -14.30 -3.23 -16.60
N SER A 189 -13.97 -3.00 -15.31
CA SER A 189 -14.97 -3.00 -14.23
C SER A 189 -16.08 -1.99 -14.51
N LEU A 190 -15.73 -0.73 -14.80
CA LEU A 190 -16.70 0.32 -15.09
C LEU A 190 -17.52 0.02 -16.34
N VAL A 191 -16.91 -0.55 -17.40
CA VAL A 191 -17.64 -0.92 -18.61
C VAL A 191 -18.64 -2.04 -18.32
N PHE A 192 -18.25 -3.12 -17.63
CA PHE A 192 -19.17 -4.21 -17.34
C PHE A 192 -20.30 -3.80 -16.40
N ASP A 193 -20.00 -3.02 -15.36
CA ASP A 193 -21.02 -2.49 -14.44
C ASP A 193 -21.96 -1.51 -15.14
N SER A 194 -21.43 -0.64 -16.02
CA SER A 194 -22.24 0.28 -16.83
C SER A 194 -23.12 -0.47 -17.83
N LEU A 195 -22.62 -1.52 -18.48
CA LEU A 195 -23.42 -2.33 -19.40
C LEU A 195 -24.59 -3.01 -18.68
N ARG A 196 -24.38 -3.55 -17.48
CA ARG A 196 -25.46 -4.10 -16.64
C ARG A 196 -26.46 -3.03 -16.21
N PHE A 197 -25.97 -1.84 -15.85
CA PHE A 197 -26.84 -0.70 -15.53
C PHE A 197 -27.73 -0.31 -16.71
N PHE A 198 -27.15 -0.17 -17.92
CA PHE A 198 -27.88 0.22 -19.12
C PHE A 198 -28.81 -0.85 -19.69
N GLN A 199 -28.72 -2.09 -19.22
CA GLN A 199 -29.73 -3.13 -19.46
C GLN A 199 -31.02 -2.86 -18.66
N SER A 200 -30.90 -2.27 -17.46
CA SER A 200 -32.03 -1.94 -16.59
C SER A 200 -32.58 -0.54 -16.83
N VAL A 201 -31.72 0.42 -17.18
CA VAL A 201 -32.08 1.82 -17.45
C VAL A 201 -31.66 2.18 -18.88
N PRO A 202 -32.59 2.44 -19.82
CA PRO A 202 -32.23 2.82 -21.18
C PRO A 202 -31.33 4.06 -21.22
N ILE A 203 -30.33 4.05 -22.11
CA ILE A 203 -29.39 5.19 -22.28
C ILE A 203 -30.11 6.51 -22.56
N THR A 204 -31.23 6.47 -23.29
CA THR A 204 -32.04 7.66 -23.59
C THR A 204 -32.71 8.24 -22.34
N GLU A 205 -33.24 7.38 -21.45
CA GLU A 205 -33.83 7.80 -20.18
C GLU A 205 -32.75 8.33 -19.23
N PHE A 206 -31.57 7.71 -19.22
CA PHE A 206 -30.43 8.21 -18.47
C PHE A 206 -29.97 9.58 -19.00
N LEU A 207 -29.71 9.74 -20.29
CA LEU A 207 -29.16 11.00 -20.84
C LEU A 207 -30.14 12.17 -20.80
N PHE A 208 -31.43 11.92 -21.07
CA PHE A 208 -32.45 12.98 -21.21
C PHE A 208 -33.44 13.05 -20.05
N GLY A 209 -33.34 12.14 -19.07
CA GLY A 209 -34.22 12.13 -17.90
C GLY A 209 -34.06 13.39 -17.04
N ILE A 210 -35.20 13.97 -16.65
CA ILE A 210 -35.27 15.21 -15.84
C ILE A 210 -35.46 14.91 -14.35
N LYS A 211 -35.64 13.64 -13.98
CA LYS A 211 -35.81 13.21 -12.59
C LYS A 211 -34.57 12.45 -12.11
N TRP A 212 -34.09 12.83 -10.93
CA TRP A 212 -33.04 12.12 -10.21
C TRP A 212 -33.60 11.62 -8.88
N SER A 213 -33.88 10.32 -8.81
CA SER A 213 -34.42 9.62 -7.64
C SER A 213 -33.86 8.18 -7.60
N PRO A 214 -32.58 7.99 -7.23
CA PRO A 214 -31.91 6.69 -7.24
C PRO A 214 -32.37 5.75 -6.10
N GLN A 215 -33.30 6.17 -5.24
CA GLN A 215 -33.89 5.34 -4.20
C GLN A 215 -34.88 4.34 -4.78
N ILE A 216 -34.42 3.11 -4.97
CA ILE A 216 -35.24 1.94 -5.31
C ILE A 216 -35.67 1.27 -3.99
N ALA A 217 -36.95 0.92 -3.83
CA ALA A 217 -37.40 0.14 -2.68
C ALA A 217 -36.78 -1.27 -2.74
N ILE A 218 -35.93 -1.64 -1.78
CA ILE A 218 -35.28 -2.96 -1.72
C ILE A 218 -36.17 -3.97 -0.97
N ARG A 219 -37.07 -3.48 -0.11
CA ARG A 219 -38.04 -4.30 0.64
C ARG A 219 -39.46 -3.75 0.50
N ALA A 220 -40.47 -4.61 0.61
CA ALA A 220 -41.88 -4.24 0.43
C ALA A 220 -42.42 -3.24 1.48
N ASP A 221 -41.74 -3.14 2.63
CA ASP A 221 -41.99 -2.20 3.73
C ASP A 221 -41.22 -0.87 3.58
N GLN A 222 -40.35 -0.73 2.58
CA GLN A 222 -39.64 0.52 2.31
C GLN A 222 -40.43 1.42 1.36
N VAL A 223 -40.65 2.68 1.78
CA VAL A 223 -41.13 3.75 0.89
C VAL A 223 -39.99 4.12 -0.07
N GLY A 224 -39.93 3.46 -1.23
CA GLY A 224 -38.99 3.79 -2.31
C GLY A 224 -39.72 4.31 -3.55
N SER A 225 -38.99 5.05 -4.37
CA SER A 225 -39.48 5.64 -5.62
C SER A 225 -39.24 4.68 -6.79
N SER A 226 -39.78 5.00 -7.97
CA SER A 226 -39.70 4.18 -9.20
C SER A 226 -38.30 4.08 -9.82
N GLY A 227 -37.22 4.40 -9.08
CA GLY A 227 -35.83 4.37 -9.55
C GLY A 227 -35.60 5.23 -10.80
N ALA A 228 -35.48 6.55 -10.66
CA ALA A 228 -35.21 7.45 -11.78
C ALA A 228 -33.75 7.91 -11.80
N PHE A 229 -33.04 7.70 -12.91
CA PHE A 229 -31.60 7.98 -13.03
C PHE A 229 -31.28 8.98 -14.15
N GLY A 230 -32.03 10.08 -14.25
CA GLY A 230 -31.79 11.11 -15.27
C GLY A 230 -30.53 11.93 -15.00
N ALA A 231 -29.67 12.10 -16.01
CA ALA A 231 -28.40 12.81 -15.93
C ALA A 231 -28.56 14.34 -16.07
N VAL A 232 -29.66 14.82 -16.64
CA VAL A 232 -29.87 16.26 -16.91
C VAL A 232 -29.79 17.10 -15.62
N PRO A 233 -30.42 16.73 -14.49
CA PRO A 233 -30.31 17.48 -13.23
C PRO A 233 -28.87 17.52 -12.69
N LEU A 234 -28.07 16.47 -12.90
CA LEU A 234 -26.67 16.43 -12.47
C LEU A 234 -25.84 17.45 -13.25
N PHE A 235 -25.94 17.43 -14.59
CA PHE A 235 -25.25 18.41 -15.42
C PHE A 235 -25.72 19.84 -15.14
N ALA A 236 -27.03 20.05 -15.01
CA ALA A 236 -27.59 21.35 -14.65
C ALA A 236 -27.06 21.86 -13.31
N GLY A 237 -26.98 20.98 -12.30
CA GLY A 237 -26.39 21.30 -11.00
C GLY A 237 -24.90 21.65 -11.09
N THR A 238 -24.11 20.87 -11.84
CA THR A 238 -22.68 21.16 -12.07
C THR A 238 -22.49 22.51 -12.78
N PHE A 239 -23.24 22.77 -13.84
CA PHE A 239 -23.17 24.04 -14.56
C PHE A 239 -23.60 25.23 -13.68
N LEU A 240 -24.64 25.07 -12.87
CA LEU A 240 -25.10 26.10 -11.95
C LEU A 240 -24.03 26.46 -10.92
N ILE A 241 -23.43 25.44 -10.26
CA ILE A 241 -22.37 25.66 -9.28
C ILE A 241 -21.15 26.30 -9.93
N MET A 242 -20.73 25.79 -11.10
CA MET A 242 -19.61 26.36 -11.86
C MET A 242 -19.86 27.82 -12.22
N PHE A 243 -21.06 28.16 -12.68
CA PHE A 243 -21.44 29.52 -13.04
C PHE A 243 -21.39 30.47 -11.83
N ILE A 244 -22.03 30.08 -10.72
CA ILE A 244 -22.00 30.87 -9.48
C ILE A 244 -20.56 31.03 -8.98
N ALA A 245 -19.77 29.96 -9.02
CA ALA A 245 -18.36 30.01 -8.62
C ALA A 245 -17.56 30.99 -9.48
N MET A 246 -17.74 31.00 -10.81
CA MET A 246 -17.08 31.97 -11.69
C MET A 246 -17.54 33.41 -11.42
N CYS A 247 -18.84 33.63 -11.21
CA CYS A 247 -19.39 34.95 -10.87
C CYS A 247 -18.82 35.53 -9.57
N VAL A 248 -18.40 34.69 -8.62
CA VAL A 248 -17.79 35.15 -7.35
C VAL A 248 -16.26 35.17 -7.45
N ALA A 249 -15.65 34.07 -7.88
CA ALA A 249 -14.20 33.91 -7.90
C ALA A 249 -13.52 34.82 -8.91
N ALA A 250 -14.10 35.04 -10.10
CA ALA A 250 -13.46 35.88 -11.11
C ALA A 250 -13.38 37.36 -10.70
N PRO A 251 -14.47 38.01 -10.21
CA PRO A 251 -14.36 39.38 -9.72
C PRO A 251 -13.45 39.51 -8.52
N VAL A 252 -13.59 38.64 -7.51
CA VAL A 252 -12.73 38.69 -6.30
C VAL A 252 -11.26 38.49 -6.66
N GLY A 253 -10.96 37.52 -7.54
CA GLY A 253 -9.60 37.26 -8.02
C GLY A 253 -9.03 38.45 -8.80
N LEU A 254 -9.81 39.03 -9.71
CA LEU A 254 -9.39 40.19 -10.51
C LEU A 254 -9.16 41.43 -9.64
N PHE A 255 -10.07 41.75 -8.71
CA PHE A 255 -9.89 42.89 -7.81
C PHE A 255 -8.72 42.70 -6.85
N SER A 256 -8.48 41.48 -6.38
CA SER A 256 -7.32 41.16 -5.56
C SER A 256 -6.01 41.35 -6.34
N ALA A 257 -5.98 40.91 -7.61
CA ALA A 257 -4.82 41.09 -8.48
C ALA A 257 -4.55 42.58 -8.77
N ILE A 258 -5.58 43.36 -9.06
CA ILE A 258 -5.47 44.81 -9.26
C ILE A 258 -4.93 45.48 -7.99
N TYR A 259 -5.49 45.15 -6.82
CA TYR A 259 -5.03 45.69 -5.53
C TYR A 259 -3.54 45.42 -5.27
N LEU A 260 -3.09 44.18 -5.48
CA LEU A 260 -1.68 43.83 -5.33
C LEU A 260 -0.78 44.52 -6.36
N SER A 261 -1.27 44.74 -7.59
CA SER A 261 -0.47 45.38 -8.63
C SER A 261 -0.27 46.88 -8.43
N GLU A 262 -1.31 47.58 -7.93
CA GLU A 262 -1.37 49.04 -7.87
C GLU A 262 -1.17 49.61 -6.46
N TYR A 263 -1.61 48.90 -5.41
CA TYR A 263 -1.72 49.47 -4.06
C TYR A 263 -0.89 48.76 -2.99
N ALA A 264 -0.37 47.55 -3.25
CA ALA A 264 0.44 46.81 -2.27
C ALA A 264 1.87 47.37 -2.15
N SER A 265 2.38 47.43 -0.91
CA SER A 265 3.74 47.89 -0.62
C SER A 265 4.79 46.88 -1.12
N ARG A 266 6.02 47.32 -1.38
CA ARG A 266 7.12 46.45 -1.89
C ARG A 266 7.42 45.22 -1.03
N THR A 267 7.00 45.21 0.23
CA THR A 267 7.15 44.08 1.17
C THR A 267 6.00 43.06 1.11
N SER A 268 4.87 43.37 0.46
CA SER A 268 3.66 42.53 0.39
C SER A 268 3.18 42.19 -1.02
N ARG A 269 3.86 42.73 -2.05
CA ARG A 269 3.73 42.36 -3.46
C ARG A 269 4.59 41.15 -3.78
#